data_AF-A0A8I5MWY3-F1
#
_entry.id   AF-A0A8I5MWY3-F1
#
_cell.length_a   1.000
_cell.length_b   1.000
_cell.length_c   1.000
_cell.angle_alpha   90.00
_cell.angle_beta   90.00
_cell.angle_gamma   90.00
#
_symmetry.space_group_name_H-M   'P 1'
#
loop_
_entity.id
_entity.type
_entity.pdbx_description
1 polymer ?
#
loop_
_entity_poly.entity_id
_entity_poly.type
_entity_poly.pdbx_seq_one_letter_code
_entity_poly.pdbx_strand_id
1 'polypeptide(L)'
;MVSKALLRLVSAVNRRRMKLLLGIALLAYVASVWGNFVNMRSIQENGELKIESKIEEMVEPLREKIRDLEKSFTQKYPPVKFLSEKDRKRILITGGAGFVGSHLTDKLMMDGHEVTVVDNFFTGRKRNVEHWIGHENFELINHDVVEPLYIEVDQIYHLASPASPPNYMYNPIKTLKTNTIGTLNMLGLAKRVGARLLLASTSEVYGDPEVHPQSEDYWGHVNPIGPRACYDEGKRVAETMCYAYMKQEGVEVRVARIFNTFGPRMHMNDGRVVSNFILQALQGEPLTVYGSGSQTRAFQYVSDLVNGLVALMNSNVSSPVNLGNPEEHTILEFAQLIKNLVGSGSEIQFLSEAQDDPQKRKPDIKKAKLMLGWEPVPRLLRATLPCGSQACSQRQHPPLRQSPCRETAGTTAAPRAGSGPTAAASGASGCRGILWLCSHQRPLWS
;
A
#
# COMPACT_ATOMS: atom_id res chain seq x y z
N MET A 1 2.51 -124.12 -35.26
CA MET A 1 1.72 -122.91 -34.96
C MET A 1 2.26 -122.19 -33.72
N VAL A 2 3.41 -121.52 -33.80
CA VAL A 2 3.83 -120.50 -32.81
C VAL A 2 4.55 -119.39 -33.57
N SER A 3 3.83 -118.42 -34.14
CA SER A 3 4.49 -117.31 -34.88
C SER A 3 3.68 -116.01 -34.99
N LYS A 4 2.34 -116.03 -34.87
CA LYS A 4 1.55 -114.79 -34.95
C LYS A 4 1.61 -113.90 -33.70
N ALA A 5 2.01 -114.44 -32.55
CA ALA A 5 2.10 -113.68 -31.29
C ALA A 5 3.35 -112.80 -31.21
N LEU A 6 4.50 -113.29 -31.69
CA LEU A 6 5.79 -112.61 -31.57
C LEU A 6 5.87 -111.35 -32.45
N LEU A 7 5.30 -111.40 -33.66
CA LEU A 7 5.25 -110.25 -34.58
C LEU A 7 4.38 -109.09 -34.09
N ARG A 8 3.30 -109.38 -33.35
CA ARG A 8 2.44 -108.31 -32.78
C ARG A 8 3.15 -107.57 -31.65
N LEU A 9 3.92 -108.28 -30.81
CA LEU A 9 4.63 -107.69 -29.68
C LEU A 9 5.72 -106.71 -30.14
N VAL A 10 6.52 -107.09 -31.16
CA VAL A 10 7.60 -106.25 -31.69
C VAL A 10 7.06 -104.97 -32.34
N SER A 11 5.91 -105.05 -33.05
CA SER A 11 5.27 -103.86 -33.64
C SER A 11 4.69 -102.90 -32.59
N ALA A 12 4.24 -103.42 -31.45
CA ALA A 12 3.67 -102.63 -30.36
C ALA A 12 4.76 -101.92 -29.53
N VAL A 13 5.89 -102.59 -29.29
CA VAL A 13 7.05 -102.02 -28.59
C VAL A 13 7.66 -100.88 -29.41
N ASN A 14 7.80 -101.04 -30.72
CA ASN A 14 8.32 -99.97 -31.59
C ASN A 14 7.39 -98.75 -31.64
N ARG A 15 6.07 -98.95 -31.64
CA ARG A 15 5.10 -97.86 -31.57
C ARG A 15 5.13 -97.10 -30.24
N ARG A 16 5.36 -97.79 -29.12
CA ARG A 16 5.49 -97.14 -27.79
C ARG A 16 6.77 -96.32 -27.67
N ARG A 17 7.91 -96.83 -28.15
CA ARG A 17 9.18 -96.08 -28.15
C ARG A 17 9.13 -94.84 -29.04
N MET A 18 8.50 -94.95 -30.22
CA MET A 18 8.36 -93.81 -31.13
C MET A 18 7.45 -92.72 -30.54
N LYS A 19 6.35 -93.09 -29.87
CA LYS A 19 5.49 -92.14 -29.14
C LYS A 19 6.21 -91.44 -27.98
N LEU A 20 7.08 -92.16 -27.26
CA LEU A 20 7.87 -91.58 -26.18
C LEU A 20 8.90 -90.56 -26.70
N LEU A 21 9.59 -90.88 -27.80
CA LEU A 21 10.56 -89.96 -28.44
C LEU A 21 9.87 -88.70 -29.01
N LEU A 22 8.72 -88.86 -29.65
CA LEU A 22 7.89 -87.72 -30.10
C LEU A 22 7.40 -86.87 -28.92
N GLY A 23 7.02 -87.48 -27.81
CA GLY A 23 6.61 -86.77 -26.59
C GLY A 23 7.75 -85.96 -25.98
N ILE A 24 8.96 -86.52 -25.91
CA ILE A 24 10.15 -85.82 -25.40
C ILE A 24 10.55 -84.68 -26.33
N ALA A 25 10.52 -84.89 -27.65
CA ALA A 25 10.82 -83.85 -28.64
C ALA A 25 9.80 -82.69 -28.57
N LEU A 26 8.52 -82.99 -28.37
CA LEU A 26 7.47 -81.98 -28.20
C LEU A 26 7.67 -81.17 -26.91
N LEU A 27 8.00 -81.83 -25.79
CA LEU A 27 8.31 -81.15 -24.52
C LEU A 27 9.53 -80.24 -24.65
N ALA A 28 10.59 -80.68 -25.32
CA ALA A 28 11.78 -79.87 -25.57
C ALA A 28 11.47 -78.66 -26.47
N TYR A 29 10.63 -78.83 -27.50
CA TYR A 29 10.20 -77.72 -28.36
C TYR A 29 9.35 -76.69 -27.60
N VAL A 30 8.37 -77.15 -26.81
CA VAL A 30 7.53 -76.26 -25.99
C VAL A 30 8.36 -75.50 -24.96
N ALA A 31 9.32 -76.16 -24.31
CA ALA A 31 10.22 -75.49 -23.35
C ALA A 31 11.10 -74.41 -24.02
N SER A 32 11.61 -74.67 -25.23
CA SER A 32 12.38 -73.68 -26.01
C SER A 32 11.56 -72.47 -26.43
N VAL A 33 10.34 -72.69 -26.93
CA VAL A 33 9.42 -71.61 -27.31
C VAL A 33 8.99 -70.79 -26.08
N TRP A 34 8.74 -71.45 -24.94
CA TRP A 34 8.40 -70.79 -23.69
C TRP A 34 9.56 -69.94 -23.15
N GLY A 35 10.78 -70.46 -23.19
CA GLY A 35 11.99 -69.72 -22.78
C GLY A 35 12.19 -68.45 -23.61
N ASN A 36 12.02 -68.54 -24.93
CA ASN A 36 12.08 -67.36 -25.81
C ASN A 36 10.96 -66.35 -25.52
N PHE A 37 9.73 -66.82 -25.26
CA PHE A 37 8.61 -65.95 -24.94
C PHE A 37 8.80 -65.18 -23.61
N VAL A 38 9.30 -65.87 -22.57
CA VAL A 38 9.59 -65.25 -21.27
C VAL A 38 10.70 -64.20 -21.40
N ASN A 39 11.76 -64.51 -22.17
CA ASN A 39 12.86 -63.57 -22.39
C ASN A 39 12.42 -62.34 -23.22
N MET A 40 11.52 -62.53 -24.19
CA MET A 40 10.97 -61.42 -24.97
C MET A 40 10.11 -60.50 -24.10
N ARG A 41 9.33 -61.08 -23.18
CA ARG A 41 8.50 -60.32 -22.22
C ARG A 41 9.33 -59.55 -21.20
N SER A 42 10.42 -60.12 -20.69
CA SER A 42 11.32 -59.43 -19.75
C SER A 42 12.11 -58.29 -20.43
N ILE A 43 12.48 -58.42 -21.70
CA ILE A 43 13.09 -57.34 -22.48
C ILE A 43 12.09 -56.19 -22.69
N GLN A 44 10.82 -56.53 -22.94
CA GLN A 44 9.76 -55.53 -23.12
C GLN A 44 9.46 -54.77 -21.82
N GLU A 45 9.31 -55.48 -20.70
CA GLU A 45 9.11 -54.88 -19.36
C GLU A 45 10.30 -53.99 -18.94
N ASN A 46 11.54 -54.43 -19.18
CA ASN A 46 12.72 -53.61 -18.90
C ASN A 46 12.82 -52.38 -19.82
N GLY A 47 12.35 -52.49 -21.07
CA GLY A 47 12.25 -51.37 -21.99
C GLY A 47 11.23 -50.33 -21.53
N GLU A 48 10.06 -50.79 -21.08
CA GLU A 48 8.99 -49.95 -20.53
C GLU A 48 9.44 -49.22 -19.25
N LEU A 49 10.04 -49.92 -18.29
CA LEU A 49 10.59 -49.30 -17.07
C LEU A 49 11.67 -48.24 -17.36
N LYS A 50 12.49 -48.47 -18.40
CA LYS A 50 13.53 -47.52 -18.81
C LYS A 50 12.95 -46.29 -19.53
N ILE A 51 11.81 -46.45 -20.19
CA ILE A 51 11.06 -45.35 -20.79
C ILE A 51 10.35 -44.56 -19.70
N GLU A 52 9.68 -45.23 -18.76
CA GLU A 52 9.00 -44.59 -17.62
C GLU A 52 9.98 -43.78 -16.76
N SER A 53 11.13 -44.36 -16.39
CA SER A 53 12.16 -43.63 -15.62
C SER A 53 12.70 -42.39 -16.34
N LYS A 54 12.90 -42.47 -17.67
CA LYS A 54 13.29 -41.30 -18.47
C LYS A 54 12.19 -40.25 -18.57
N ILE A 55 10.93 -40.67 -18.67
CA ILE A 55 9.79 -39.76 -18.65
C ILE A 55 9.71 -39.07 -17.29
N GLU A 56 9.85 -39.81 -16.18
CA GLU A 56 9.83 -39.25 -14.83
C GLU A 56 10.97 -38.23 -14.65
N GLU A 57 12.19 -38.56 -15.09
CA GLU A 57 13.36 -37.67 -15.02
C GLU A 57 13.17 -36.39 -15.86
N MET A 58 12.50 -36.48 -17.01
CA MET A 58 12.17 -35.32 -17.84
C MET A 58 10.98 -34.50 -17.32
N VAL A 59 10.04 -35.13 -16.60
CA VAL A 59 8.82 -34.51 -16.09
C VAL A 59 9.05 -33.84 -14.73
N GLU A 60 9.99 -34.32 -13.93
CA GLU A 60 10.29 -33.75 -12.60
C GLU A 60 10.66 -32.25 -12.63
N PRO A 61 11.56 -31.76 -13.50
CA PRO A 61 11.85 -30.32 -13.58
C PRO A 61 10.67 -29.50 -14.12
N LEU A 62 9.77 -30.11 -14.91
CA LEU A 62 8.54 -29.48 -15.36
C LEU A 62 7.51 -29.39 -14.22
N ARG A 63 7.41 -30.42 -13.37
CA ARG A 63 6.57 -30.42 -12.16
C ARG A 63 7.02 -29.37 -11.14
N GLU A 64 8.34 -29.23 -10.93
CA GLU A 64 8.88 -28.17 -10.08
C GLU A 64 8.57 -26.78 -10.64
N LYS A 65 8.77 -26.56 -11.94
CA LYS A 65 8.40 -25.30 -12.59
C LYS A 65 6.91 -24.99 -12.50
N ILE A 66 6.04 -26.00 -12.66
CA ILE A 66 4.59 -25.84 -12.48
C ILE A 66 4.28 -25.48 -11.03
N ARG A 67 4.89 -26.13 -10.05
CA ARG A 67 4.71 -25.83 -8.61
C ARG A 67 5.18 -24.42 -8.25
N ASP A 68 6.28 -23.96 -8.84
CA ASP A 68 6.79 -22.60 -8.63
C ASP A 68 5.93 -21.55 -9.35
N LEU A 69 5.43 -21.87 -10.55
CA LEU A 69 4.42 -21.06 -11.25
C LEU A 69 3.15 -20.96 -10.42
N GLU A 70 2.60 -22.07 -9.93
CA GLU A 70 1.43 -22.11 -9.06
C GLU A 70 1.62 -21.26 -7.80
N LYS A 71 2.79 -21.33 -7.14
CA LYS A 71 3.14 -20.46 -6.01
C LYS A 71 3.21 -18.98 -6.39
N SER A 72 3.75 -18.67 -7.57
CA SER A 72 3.80 -17.28 -8.08
C SER A 72 2.40 -16.72 -8.40
N PHE A 73 1.44 -17.60 -8.71
CA PHE A 73 0.05 -17.23 -8.99
C PHE A 73 -0.85 -17.18 -7.73
N THR A 74 -0.53 -17.91 -6.66
CA THR A 74 -1.51 -18.18 -5.58
C THR A 74 -1.59 -17.13 -4.47
N GLN A 75 -0.57 -16.31 -4.23
CA GLN A 75 -0.64 -15.29 -3.18
C GLN A 75 -0.31 -13.89 -3.69
N LYS A 76 -1.21 -13.34 -4.51
CA LYS A 76 -1.14 -11.98 -5.06
C LYS A 76 -1.31 -10.88 -3.99
N TYR A 77 -1.90 -11.23 -2.86
CA TYR A 77 -2.30 -10.30 -1.80
C TYR A 77 -1.70 -10.71 -0.45
N PRO A 78 -1.45 -9.76 0.47
CA PRO A 78 -1.07 -10.12 1.84
C PRO A 78 -2.10 -11.04 2.48
N PRO A 79 -1.69 -11.92 3.42
CA PRO A 79 -2.62 -12.83 4.08
C PRO A 79 -3.66 -12.06 4.89
N VAL A 80 -4.93 -12.46 4.73
CA VAL A 80 -6.09 -11.86 5.38
C VAL A 80 -6.77 -12.89 6.27
N LYS A 81 -7.22 -12.49 7.46
CA LYS A 81 -8.01 -13.35 8.34
C LYS A 81 -9.38 -13.63 7.72
N PHE A 82 -9.82 -14.89 7.72
CA PHE A 82 -11.18 -15.23 7.36
C PHE A 82 -12.15 -14.84 8.49
N LEU A 83 -13.19 -14.08 8.16
CA LEU A 83 -14.31 -13.76 9.05
C LEU A 83 -15.62 -14.31 8.46
N SER A 84 -16.48 -14.82 9.33
CA SER A 84 -17.86 -15.19 8.95
C SER A 84 -18.65 -13.94 8.56
N GLU A 85 -19.72 -14.09 7.78
CA GLU A 85 -20.59 -12.96 7.40
C GLU A 85 -21.11 -12.17 8.61
N LYS A 86 -21.30 -12.83 9.76
CA LYS A 86 -21.77 -12.18 10.99
C LYS A 86 -20.71 -11.31 11.66
N ASP A 87 -19.44 -11.68 11.55
CA ASP A 87 -18.32 -11.00 12.22
C ASP A 87 -17.64 -9.98 11.29
N ARG A 88 -17.84 -10.14 9.97
CA ARG A 88 -17.34 -9.25 8.94
C ARG A 88 -18.16 -7.96 8.93
N LYS A 89 -17.51 -6.85 8.59
CA LYS A 89 -18.12 -5.51 8.48
C LYS A 89 -17.74 -4.91 7.15
N ARG A 90 -18.65 -4.11 6.59
CA ARG A 90 -18.43 -3.26 5.42
C ARG A 90 -17.96 -1.89 5.90
N ILE A 91 -16.74 -1.52 5.55
CA ILE A 91 -16.06 -0.34 6.10
C ILE A 91 -15.68 0.62 4.98
N LEU A 92 -16.19 1.85 5.06
CA LEU A 92 -15.79 2.96 4.20
C LEU A 92 -14.64 3.74 4.85
N ILE A 93 -13.57 4.01 4.09
CA ILE A 93 -12.48 4.89 4.49
C ILE A 93 -12.35 6.03 3.47
N THR A 94 -12.81 7.22 3.84
CA THR A 94 -12.56 8.42 3.02
C THR A 94 -11.15 8.94 3.29
N GLY A 95 -10.37 9.30 2.27
CA GLY A 95 -8.95 9.63 2.44
C GLY A 95 -8.08 8.38 2.66
N GLY A 96 -8.57 7.20 2.28
CA GLY A 96 -7.90 5.92 2.50
C GLY A 96 -6.63 5.73 1.67
N ALA A 97 -6.42 6.49 0.58
CA ALA A 97 -5.17 6.47 -0.17
C ALA A 97 -4.13 7.49 0.37
N GLY A 98 -4.44 8.18 1.47
CA GLY A 98 -3.53 9.06 2.20
C GLY A 98 -2.54 8.30 3.10
N PHE A 99 -1.77 9.06 3.88
CA PHE A 99 -0.79 8.52 4.83
C PHE A 99 -1.46 7.60 5.87
N VAL A 100 -2.24 8.16 6.80
CA VAL A 100 -2.88 7.38 7.88
C VAL A 100 -3.93 6.40 7.32
N GLY A 101 -4.73 6.85 6.35
CA GLY A 101 -5.80 6.05 5.76
C GLY A 101 -5.33 4.75 5.11
N SER A 102 -4.13 4.72 4.50
CA SER A 102 -3.60 3.50 3.89
C SER A 102 -3.13 2.48 4.93
N HIS A 103 -2.56 2.92 6.05
CA HIS A 103 -2.22 2.01 7.17
C HIS A 103 -3.46 1.47 7.86
N LEU A 104 -4.51 2.30 7.98
CA LEU A 104 -5.82 1.85 8.48
C LEU A 104 -6.44 0.81 7.54
N THR A 105 -6.33 1.04 6.21
CA THR A 105 -6.77 0.08 5.19
C THR A 105 -6.06 -1.26 5.36
N ASP A 106 -4.73 -1.25 5.49
CA ASP A 106 -3.94 -2.47 5.70
C ASP A 106 -4.41 -3.25 6.92
N LYS A 107 -4.61 -2.58 8.05
CA LYS A 107 -5.08 -3.23 9.27
C LYS A 107 -6.45 -3.88 9.09
N LEU A 108 -7.42 -3.14 8.55
CA LEU A 108 -8.80 -3.61 8.41
C LEU A 108 -8.93 -4.72 7.36
N MET A 109 -8.14 -4.66 6.28
CA MET A 109 -8.00 -5.74 5.32
C MET A 109 -7.44 -6.99 5.98
N MET A 110 -6.31 -6.89 6.70
CA MET A 110 -5.70 -8.03 7.39
C MET A 110 -6.62 -8.65 8.46
N ASP A 111 -7.45 -7.83 9.12
CA ASP A 111 -8.43 -8.27 10.11
C ASP A 111 -9.63 -9.02 9.48
N GLY A 112 -9.79 -8.98 8.15
CA GLY A 112 -10.80 -9.77 7.40
C GLY A 112 -12.06 -9.02 6.96
N HIS A 113 -12.06 -7.69 7.04
CA HIS A 113 -13.23 -6.87 6.70
C HIS A 113 -13.33 -6.56 5.19
N GLU A 114 -14.52 -6.14 4.76
CA GLU A 114 -14.74 -5.57 3.43
C GLU A 114 -14.46 -4.07 3.48
N VAL A 115 -13.49 -3.60 2.70
CA VAL A 115 -12.99 -2.22 2.77
C VAL A 115 -13.18 -1.50 1.43
N THR A 116 -13.96 -0.42 1.47
CA THR A 116 -14.09 0.52 0.36
C THR A 116 -13.31 1.79 0.67
N VAL A 117 -12.35 2.14 -0.18
CA VAL A 117 -11.59 3.39 -0.08
C VAL A 117 -12.16 4.42 -1.05
N VAL A 118 -12.45 5.62 -0.52
CA VAL A 118 -12.82 6.80 -1.32
C VAL A 118 -11.73 7.84 -1.21
N ASP A 119 -11.16 8.25 -2.33
CA ASP A 119 -10.11 9.27 -2.38
C ASP A 119 -10.12 10.01 -3.73
N ASN A 120 -9.88 11.32 -3.74
CA ASN A 120 -9.75 12.13 -4.96
C ASN A 120 -8.29 12.29 -5.41
N PHE A 121 -7.34 11.68 -4.69
CA PHE A 121 -5.89 11.74 -4.90
C PHE A 121 -5.31 13.16 -4.87
N PHE A 122 -5.96 14.12 -4.19
CA PHE A 122 -5.43 15.48 -4.05
C PHE A 122 -4.08 15.50 -3.33
N THR A 123 -3.98 14.77 -2.21
CA THR A 123 -2.71 14.52 -1.49
C THR A 123 -2.39 13.03 -1.34
N GLY A 124 -3.38 12.15 -1.52
CA GLY A 124 -3.22 10.70 -1.52
C GLY A 124 -2.57 10.19 -2.82
N ARG A 125 -2.16 8.92 -2.84
CA ARG A 125 -1.57 8.28 -4.02
C ARG A 125 -2.04 6.85 -4.14
N LYS A 126 -2.37 6.42 -5.37
CA LYS A 126 -2.80 5.03 -5.65
C LYS A 126 -1.82 3.98 -5.14
N ARG A 127 -0.51 4.26 -5.24
CA ARG A 127 0.58 3.39 -4.75
C ARG A 127 0.44 2.99 -3.28
N ASN A 128 -0.21 3.81 -2.45
CA ASN A 128 -0.35 3.52 -1.03
C ASN A 128 -1.30 2.34 -0.72
N VAL A 129 -2.16 1.97 -1.68
CA VAL A 129 -3.18 0.91 -1.53
C VAL A 129 -3.18 -0.07 -2.72
N GLU A 130 -2.18 0.01 -3.60
CA GLU A 130 -2.16 -0.75 -4.85
C GLU A 130 -2.09 -2.27 -4.64
N HIS A 131 -1.49 -2.70 -3.54
CA HIS A 131 -1.33 -4.09 -3.15
C HIS A 131 -2.64 -4.76 -2.74
N TRP A 132 -3.75 -4.04 -2.64
CA TRP A 132 -5.08 -4.61 -2.40
C TRP A 132 -5.97 -4.62 -3.66
N ILE A 133 -5.55 -3.97 -4.75
CA ILE A 133 -6.41 -3.82 -5.93
C ILE A 133 -6.69 -5.18 -6.59
N GLY A 134 -7.97 -5.52 -6.71
CA GLY A 134 -8.47 -6.79 -7.23
C GLY A 134 -8.65 -7.89 -6.17
N HIS A 135 -8.36 -7.62 -4.90
CA HIS A 135 -8.76 -8.50 -3.80
C HIS A 135 -10.29 -8.46 -3.64
N GLU A 136 -10.92 -9.60 -3.36
CA GLU A 136 -12.38 -9.74 -3.25
C GLU A 136 -13.04 -8.76 -2.25
N ASN A 137 -12.35 -8.51 -1.14
CA ASN A 137 -12.84 -7.63 -0.07
C ASN A 137 -12.40 -6.16 -0.21
N PHE A 138 -11.81 -5.73 -1.34
CA PHE A 138 -11.28 -4.38 -1.49
C PHE A 138 -11.82 -3.66 -2.73
N GLU A 139 -12.31 -2.44 -2.52
CA GLU A 139 -12.73 -1.54 -3.59
C GLU A 139 -12.07 -0.16 -3.45
N LEU A 140 -11.63 0.41 -4.57
CA LEU A 140 -11.06 1.76 -4.64
C LEU A 140 -11.91 2.63 -5.57
N ILE A 141 -12.55 3.65 -5.00
CA ILE A 141 -13.41 4.59 -5.70
C ILE A 141 -12.70 5.95 -5.77
N ASN A 142 -12.45 6.43 -6.99
CA ASN A 142 -11.98 7.80 -7.20
C ASN A 142 -13.16 8.76 -7.10
N HIS A 143 -13.33 9.40 -5.95
CA HIS A 143 -14.48 10.26 -5.65
C HIS A 143 -14.10 11.36 -4.65
N ASP A 144 -14.64 12.56 -4.85
CA ASP A 144 -14.47 13.67 -3.92
C ASP A 144 -15.66 13.71 -2.94
N VAL A 145 -15.37 13.75 -1.64
CA VAL A 145 -16.40 13.71 -0.59
C VAL A 145 -17.35 14.92 -0.62
N VAL A 146 -16.99 16.02 -1.31
CA VAL A 146 -17.91 17.14 -1.53
C VAL A 146 -19.10 16.76 -2.42
N GLU A 147 -18.95 15.71 -3.22
CA GLU A 147 -20.03 15.13 -4.01
C GLU A 147 -20.75 14.03 -3.21
N PRO A 148 -22.10 13.93 -3.28
CA PRO A 148 -22.85 12.89 -2.59
C PRO A 148 -22.42 11.46 -2.97
N LEU A 149 -22.43 10.56 -2.00
CA LEU A 149 -22.06 9.15 -2.17
C LEU A 149 -23.19 8.22 -1.67
N TYR A 150 -23.51 7.18 -2.46
CA TYR A 150 -24.59 6.25 -2.18
C TYR A 150 -24.09 4.80 -2.17
N ILE A 151 -23.63 4.34 -1.01
CA ILE A 151 -23.20 2.95 -0.78
C ILE A 151 -23.77 2.42 0.54
N GLU A 152 -23.81 1.11 0.74
CA GLU A 152 -24.21 0.49 2.01
C GLU A 152 -22.98 0.03 2.80
N VAL A 153 -22.83 0.54 4.02
CA VAL A 153 -21.68 0.25 4.89
C VAL A 153 -22.12 0.26 6.35
N ASP A 154 -21.35 -0.41 7.21
CA ASP A 154 -21.63 -0.50 8.65
C ASP A 154 -20.79 0.51 9.45
N GLN A 155 -19.59 0.85 8.96
CA GLN A 155 -18.67 1.81 9.59
C GLN A 155 -18.06 2.77 8.57
N ILE A 156 -17.87 4.03 8.96
CA ILE A 156 -17.23 5.07 8.15
C ILE A 156 -16.08 5.69 8.94
N TYR A 157 -14.86 5.54 8.45
CA TYR A 157 -13.69 6.28 8.93
C TYR A 157 -13.47 7.51 8.02
N HIS A 158 -13.84 8.69 8.52
CA HIS A 158 -13.80 9.93 7.77
C HIS A 158 -12.45 10.66 7.96
N LEU A 159 -11.47 10.31 7.11
CA LEU A 159 -10.10 10.88 7.12
C LEU A 159 -9.83 11.86 5.95
N ALA A 160 -10.80 12.10 5.06
CA ALA A 160 -10.61 12.94 3.89
C ALA A 160 -10.47 14.43 4.27
N SER A 161 -9.23 14.92 4.30
CA SER A 161 -8.88 16.34 4.39
C SER A 161 -7.41 16.52 4.01
N PRO A 162 -7.02 17.61 3.34
CA PRO A 162 -5.63 18.03 3.33
C PRO A 162 -5.14 18.22 4.77
N ALA A 163 -3.96 17.70 5.11
CA ALA A 163 -3.51 17.59 6.51
C ALA A 163 -2.22 18.36 6.82
N SER A 164 -1.42 18.71 5.82
CA SER A 164 -0.15 19.41 6.04
C SER A 164 -0.28 20.90 5.74
N PRO A 165 0.40 21.79 6.50
CA PRO A 165 0.23 23.24 6.36
C PRO A 165 0.39 23.77 4.94
N PRO A 166 1.46 23.41 4.19
CA PRO A 166 1.58 23.87 2.82
C PRO A 166 0.40 23.48 1.93
N ASN A 167 -0.15 22.28 2.12
CA ASN A 167 -1.22 21.74 1.28
C ASN A 167 -2.59 22.32 1.59
N TYR A 168 -2.94 22.50 2.88
CA TYR A 168 -4.25 23.06 3.23
C TYR A 168 -4.30 24.59 3.05
N MET A 169 -3.16 25.28 3.20
CA MET A 169 -3.06 26.72 2.94
C MET A 169 -2.95 27.04 1.44
N TYR A 170 -2.50 26.09 0.61
CA TYR A 170 -2.44 26.29 -0.85
C TYR A 170 -3.82 26.57 -1.47
N ASN A 171 -4.87 25.90 -0.98
CA ASN A 171 -6.23 26.13 -1.44
C ASN A 171 -7.22 26.15 -0.26
N PRO A 172 -7.35 27.28 0.45
CA PRO A 172 -8.15 27.36 1.67
C PRO A 172 -9.64 27.13 1.41
N ILE A 173 -10.15 27.53 0.23
CA ILE A 173 -11.55 27.32 -0.15
C ILE A 173 -11.84 25.83 -0.31
N LYS A 174 -10.95 25.08 -0.96
CA LYS A 174 -11.09 23.62 -1.09
C LYS A 174 -11.03 22.94 0.28
N THR A 175 -10.08 23.34 1.13
CA THR A 175 -9.97 22.84 2.52
C THR A 175 -11.26 23.03 3.31
N LEU A 176 -11.87 24.22 3.24
CA LEU A 176 -13.14 24.52 3.89
C LEU A 176 -14.28 23.65 3.36
N LYS A 177 -14.43 23.57 2.02
CA LYS A 177 -15.49 22.74 1.39
C LYS A 177 -15.36 21.25 1.76
N THR A 178 -14.14 20.71 1.73
CA THR A 178 -13.90 19.31 2.09
C THR A 178 -14.27 19.03 3.55
N ASN A 179 -13.89 19.90 4.49
CA ASN A 179 -14.20 19.69 5.93
C ASN A 179 -15.64 20.07 6.32
N THR A 180 -16.38 20.81 5.49
CA THR A 180 -17.79 21.17 5.76
C THR A 180 -18.75 20.30 4.96
N ILE A 181 -18.83 20.53 3.65
CA ILE A 181 -19.71 19.81 2.73
C ILE A 181 -19.38 18.32 2.74
N GLY A 182 -18.08 17.96 2.73
CA GLY A 182 -17.66 16.57 2.78
C GLY A 182 -18.12 15.85 4.04
N THR A 183 -18.01 16.50 5.20
CA THR A 183 -18.50 15.94 6.47
C THR A 183 -20.03 15.84 6.51
N LEU A 184 -20.76 16.83 5.98
CA LEU A 184 -22.23 16.76 5.86
C LEU A 184 -22.67 15.58 5.00
N ASN A 185 -22.02 15.35 3.85
CA ASN A 185 -22.34 14.22 2.97
C ASN A 185 -22.09 12.87 3.65
N MET A 186 -20.98 12.72 4.37
CA MET A 186 -20.67 11.47 5.08
C MET A 186 -21.58 11.22 6.29
N LEU A 187 -21.98 12.27 7.00
CA LEU A 187 -23.00 12.18 8.06
C LEU A 187 -24.38 11.85 7.50
N GLY A 188 -24.76 12.43 6.35
CA GLY A 188 -25.99 12.10 5.64
C GLY A 188 -26.01 10.63 5.17
N LEU A 189 -24.88 10.14 4.66
CA LEU A 189 -24.69 8.72 4.34
C LEU A 189 -24.85 7.85 5.59
N ALA A 190 -24.15 8.17 6.68
CA ALA A 190 -24.22 7.44 7.94
C ALA A 190 -25.64 7.35 8.49
N LYS A 191 -26.37 8.48 8.48
CA LYS A 191 -27.80 8.53 8.84
C LYS A 191 -28.64 7.59 7.98
N ARG A 192 -28.45 7.61 6.66
CA ARG A 192 -29.29 6.84 5.72
C ARG A 192 -29.15 5.34 5.91
N VAL A 193 -27.92 4.85 6.13
CA VAL A 193 -27.63 3.40 6.18
C VAL A 193 -27.44 2.87 7.60
N GLY A 194 -27.54 3.73 8.62
CA GLY A 194 -27.32 3.35 10.01
C GLY A 194 -25.86 3.06 10.37
N ALA A 195 -24.90 3.62 9.62
CA ALA A 195 -23.49 3.40 9.87
C ALA A 195 -22.98 4.23 11.06
N ARG A 196 -22.00 3.68 11.78
CA ARG A 196 -21.22 4.44 12.77
C ARG A 196 -20.12 5.24 12.06
N LEU A 197 -20.01 6.53 12.34
CA LEU A 197 -19.01 7.41 11.73
C LEU A 197 -17.94 7.84 12.74
N LEU A 198 -16.67 7.67 12.39
CA LEU A 198 -15.53 8.23 13.11
C LEU A 198 -14.93 9.39 12.33
N LEU A 199 -14.86 10.57 12.95
CA LEU A 199 -14.21 11.75 12.42
C LEU A 199 -12.73 11.77 12.85
N ALA A 200 -11.82 11.90 11.87
CA ALA A 200 -10.44 12.29 12.12
C ALA A 200 -10.35 13.81 12.31
N SER A 201 -10.54 14.24 13.55
CA SER A 201 -10.25 15.59 14.01
C SER A 201 -8.75 15.75 14.29
N THR A 202 -8.35 16.86 14.89
CA THR A 202 -6.95 17.27 15.02
C THR A 202 -6.71 17.98 16.34
N SER A 203 -5.47 17.95 16.82
CA SER A 203 -5.02 18.81 17.91
C SER A 203 -5.06 20.32 17.59
N GLU A 204 -5.15 20.72 16.32
CA GLU A 204 -5.29 22.14 15.93
C GLU A 204 -6.62 22.76 16.40
N VAL A 205 -7.63 21.95 16.78
CA VAL A 205 -8.87 22.49 17.39
C VAL A 205 -8.61 23.20 18.72
N TYR A 206 -7.47 22.90 19.36
CA TYR A 206 -6.99 23.59 20.56
C TYR A 206 -6.26 24.92 20.24
N GLY A 207 -5.85 25.13 18.99
CA GLY A 207 -5.15 26.34 18.53
C GLY A 207 -3.79 26.53 19.18
N ASP A 208 -3.56 27.74 19.69
CA ASP A 208 -2.41 28.10 20.54
C ASP A 208 -2.81 27.98 22.02
N PRO A 209 -2.60 26.82 22.66
CA PRO A 209 -3.24 26.48 23.92
C PRO A 209 -2.65 27.27 25.10
N GLU A 210 -3.52 27.80 25.94
CA GLU A 210 -3.15 28.47 27.20
C GLU A 210 -3.00 27.47 28.38
N VAL A 211 -3.30 26.18 28.13
CA VAL A 211 -3.26 25.08 29.11
C VAL A 211 -2.34 23.97 28.61
N HIS A 212 -1.60 23.33 29.52
CA HIS A 212 -0.65 22.26 29.19
C HIS A 212 -0.60 21.19 30.30
N PRO A 213 -0.85 19.89 30.02
CA PRO A 213 -1.21 19.29 28.72
C PRO A 213 -2.63 19.66 28.26
N GLN A 214 -2.95 19.36 27.01
CA GLN A 214 -4.29 19.59 26.45
C GLN A 214 -5.17 18.34 26.65
N SER A 215 -6.16 18.45 27.54
CA SER A 215 -7.26 17.49 27.72
C SER A 215 -8.45 17.84 26.83
N GLU A 216 -9.40 16.90 26.67
CA GLU A 216 -10.52 17.06 25.73
C GLU A 216 -11.59 18.07 26.16
N ASP A 217 -11.56 18.52 27.42
CA ASP A 217 -12.44 19.57 27.98
C ASP A 217 -12.03 20.98 27.56
N TYR A 218 -10.78 21.20 27.17
CA TYR A 218 -10.30 22.51 26.72
C TYR A 218 -10.95 22.93 25.40
N TRP A 219 -11.47 24.16 25.35
CA TRP A 219 -12.22 24.68 24.20
C TRP A 219 -11.35 25.14 23.02
N GLY A 220 -10.07 25.38 23.29
CA GLY A 220 -9.12 25.90 22.31
C GLY A 220 -9.08 27.43 22.28
N HIS A 221 -7.92 27.95 21.88
CA HIS A 221 -7.68 29.36 21.61
C HIS A 221 -7.21 29.48 20.16
N VAL A 222 -8.18 29.70 19.26
CA VAL A 222 -8.00 29.61 17.81
C VAL A 222 -8.35 30.96 17.18
N ASN A 223 -7.53 31.44 16.25
CA ASN A 223 -7.83 32.63 15.47
C ASN A 223 -8.72 32.27 14.26
N PRO A 224 -9.98 32.73 14.21
CA PRO A 224 -10.96 32.29 13.21
C PRO A 224 -10.74 32.88 11.81
N ILE A 225 -9.84 33.87 11.66
CA ILE A 225 -9.57 34.54 10.37
C ILE A 225 -8.09 34.47 9.98
N GLY A 226 -7.28 33.75 10.74
CA GLY A 226 -5.86 33.54 10.44
C GLY A 226 -5.64 32.68 9.19
N PRO A 227 -4.40 32.61 8.68
CA PRO A 227 -4.08 31.84 7.46
C PRO A 227 -4.35 30.33 7.62
N ARG A 228 -4.31 29.81 8.85
CA ARG A 228 -4.60 28.41 9.18
C ARG A 228 -6.08 28.13 9.46
N ALA A 229 -6.91 29.17 9.62
CA ALA A 229 -8.31 29.05 10.02
C ALA A 229 -9.15 28.17 9.06
N CYS A 230 -8.80 28.12 7.78
CA CYS A 230 -9.45 27.26 6.80
C CYS A 230 -9.43 25.76 7.20
N TYR A 231 -8.38 25.32 7.90
CA TYR A 231 -8.25 23.97 8.44
C TYR A 231 -8.78 23.90 9.87
N ASP A 232 -8.38 24.84 10.72
CA ASP A 232 -8.68 24.82 12.16
C ASP A 232 -10.20 24.93 12.41
N GLU A 233 -10.84 25.97 11.86
CA GLU A 233 -12.30 26.15 11.96
C GLU A 233 -13.06 25.09 11.17
N GLY A 234 -12.49 24.63 10.04
CA GLY A 234 -13.05 23.51 9.27
C GLY A 234 -13.17 22.24 10.11
N LYS A 235 -12.16 21.92 10.92
CA LYS A 235 -12.19 20.75 11.82
C LYS A 235 -13.07 20.98 13.05
N ARG A 236 -13.08 22.19 13.62
CA ARG A 236 -13.97 22.54 14.74
C ARG A 236 -15.44 22.43 14.37
N VAL A 237 -15.82 22.94 13.20
CA VAL A 237 -17.22 22.84 12.73
C VAL A 237 -17.58 21.40 12.36
N ALA A 238 -16.64 20.59 11.84
CA ALA A 238 -16.87 19.17 11.60
C ALA A 238 -17.20 18.38 12.88
N GLU A 239 -16.53 18.68 14.02
CA GLU A 239 -16.92 18.11 15.33
C GLU A 239 -18.35 18.53 15.71
N THR A 240 -18.68 19.81 15.50
CA THR A 240 -20.03 20.35 15.78
C THR A 240 -21.10 19.63 14.96
N MET A 241 -20.86 19.41 13.67
CA MET A 241 -21.76 18.68 12.78
C MET A 241 -22.00 17.24 13.27
N CYS A 242 -20.95 16.53 13.70
CA CYS A 242 -21.09 15.17 14.24
C CYS A 242 -22.03 15.15 15.45
N TYR A 243 -21.85 16.07 16.40
CA TYR A 243 -22.68 16.12 17.61
C TYR A 243 -24.10 16.62 17.34
N ALA A 244 -24.32 17.47 16.33
CA ALA A 244 -25.65 17.83 15.87
C ALA A 244 -26.41 16.62 15.32
N TYR A 245 -25.79 15.84 14.41
CA TYR A 245 -26.41 14.62 13.87
C TYR A 245 -26.65 13.56 14.95
N MET A 246 -25.74 13.40 15.91
CA MET A 246 -25.94 12.48 17.03
C MET A 246 -27.15 12.87 17.89
N LYS A 247 -27.29 14.15 18.24
CA LYS A 247 -28.38 14.63 19.11
C LYS A 247 -29.74 14.65 18.40
N GLN A 248 -29.77 15.04 17.13
CA GLN A 248 -31.01 15.26 16.40
C GLN A 248 -31.51 14.01 15.68
N GLU A 249 -30.60 13.17 15.17
CA GLU A 249 -30.90 12.07 14.25
C GLU A 249 -30.42 10.72 14.76
N GLY A 250 -29.81 10.66 15.96
CA GLY A 250 -29.36 9.42 16.58
C GLY A 250 -28.16 8.77 15.88
N VAL A 251 -27.43 9.49 15.02
CA VAL A 251 -26.25 8.93 14.33
C VAL A 251 -25.16 8.60 15.34
N GLU A 252 -24.63 7.38 15.28
CA GLU A 252 -23.52 6.98 16.14
C GLU A 252 -22.21 7.61 15.64
N VAL A 253 -21.68 8.55 16.41
CA VAL A 253 -20.44 9.25 16.06
C VAL A 253 -19.30 8.96 17.03
N ARG A 254 -18.06 9.01 16.52
CA ARG A 254 -16.80 8.93 17.27
C ARG A 254 -15.90 10.05 16.80
N VAL A 255 -15.20 10.74 17.71
CA VAL A 255 -14.34 11.87 17.35
C VAL A 255 -12.94 11.64 17.92
N ALA A 256 -11.96 11.46 17.04
CA ALA A 256 -10.55 11.34 17.40
C ALA A 256 -9.84 12.68 17.19
N ARG A 257 -9.31 13.28 18.26
CA ARG A 257 -8.43 14.45 18.15
C ARG A 257 -6.98 13.97 18.02
N ILE A 258 -6.50 13.96 16.78
CA ILE A 258 -5.23 13.35 16.42
C ILE A 258 -4.08 14.34 16.62
N PHE A 259 -3.03 13.90 17.32
CA PHE A 259 -1.80 14.66 17.50
C PHE A 259 -0.76 14.28 16.43
N ASN A 260 0.37 14.98 16.41
CA ASN A 260 1.40 14.84 15.38
C ASN A 260 1.82 13.38 15.21
N THR A 261 1.57 12.84 14.02
CA THR A 261 1.81 11.44 13.69
C THR A 261 2.82 11.33 12.55
N PHE A 262 3.72 10.36 12.63
CA PHE A 262 4.75 10.08 11.63
C PHE A 262 4.84 8.58 11.28
N GLY A 263 5.43 8.26 10.14
CA GLY A 263 5.62 6.88 9.69
C GLY A 263 5.77 6.74 8.18
N PRO A 264 5.86 5.50 7.67
CA PRO A 264 5.96 5.21 6.24
C PRO A 264 4.78 5.80 5.45
N ARG A 265 4.97 6.12 4.17
CA ARG A 265 3.95 6.73 3.27
C ARG A 265 3.52 8.17 3.62
N MET A 266 4.12 8.79 4.64
CA MET A 266 4.02 10.23 4.85
C MET A 266 4.54 10.99 3.63
N HIS A 267 3.90 12.10 3.26
CA HIS A 267 4.31 12.87 2.08
C HIS A 267 5.70 13.47 2.30
N MET A 268 6.57 13.43 1.29
CA MET A 268 7.94 13.96 1.41
C MET A 268 7.92 15.48 1.62
N ASN A 269 7.12 16.20 0.82
CA ASN A 269 6.96 17.66 0.94
C ASN A 269 5.85 18.02 1.93
N ASP A 270 5.70 17.24 2.98
CA ASP A 270 4.68 17.50 3.99
C ASP A 270 4.96 18.81 4.76
N GLY A 271 6.24 19.20 4.87
CA GLY A 271 6.67 20.45 5.48
C GLY A 271 6.75 20.41 7.00
N ARG A 272 6.34 19.30 7.64
CA ARG A 272 6.56 19.08 9.08
C ARG A 272 8.00 18.66 9.36
N VAL A 273 8.44 18.91 10.58
CA VAL A 273 9.84 18.78 11.01
C VAL A 273 10.44 17.38 10.83
N VAL A 274 9.67 16.31 11.11
CA VAL A 274 10.15 14.92 10.99
C VAL A 274 10.45 14.54 9.54
N SER A 275 9.57 14.88 8.60
CA SER A 275 9.81 14.59 7.18
C SER A 275 11.00 15.39 6.63
N ASN A 276 11.13 16.65 7.01
CA ASN A 276 12.21 17.51 6.53
C ASN A 276 13.57 16.99 7.02
N PHE A 277 13.71 16.66 8.30
CA PHE A 277 14.97 16.12 8.82
C PHE A 277 15.35 14.78 8.19
N ILE A 278 14.40 13.88 7.97
CA ILE A 278 14.69 12.59 7.32
C ILE A 278 15.18 12.82 5.89
N LEU A 279 14.53 13.71 5.13
CA LEU A 279 14.93 14.02 3.75
C LEU A 279 16.29 14.71 3.69
N GLN A 280 16.51 15.73 4.52
CA GLN A 280 17.79 16.44 4.62
C GLN A 280 18.92 15.47 4.97
N ALA A 281 18.71 14.60 5.96
CA ALA A 281 19.69 13.58 6.34
C ALA A 281 19.97 12.59 5.19
N LEU A 282 18.95 12.11 4.48
CA LEU A 282 19.10 11.17 3.35
C LEU A 282 19.76 11.80 2.13
N GLN A 283 19.58 13.10 1.91
CA GLN A 283 20.15 13.86 0.80
C GLN A 283 21.54 14.42 1.13
N GLY A 284 21.99 14.31 2.38
CA GLY A 284 23.24 14.93 2.83
C GLY A 284 23.14 16.45 2.97
N GLU A 285 21.93 17.01 3.00
CA GLU A 285 21.69 18.43 3.22
C GLU A 285 21.72 18.76 4.72
N PRO A 286 22.02 20.01 5.11
CA PRO A 286 21.98 20.42 6.51
C PRO A 286 20.57 20.27 7.12
N LEU A 287 20.50 19.78 8.36
CA LEU A 287 19.25 19.70 9.12
C LEU A 287 18.90 21.07 9.67
N THR A 288 17.80 21.65 9.20
CA THR A 288 17.41 23.03 9.54
C THR A 288 16.53 23.08 10.78
N VAL A 289 17.08 23.50 11.91
CA VAL A 289 16.37 23.73 13.17
C VAL A 289 15.99 25.21 13.25
N TYR A 290 14.71 25.52 13.36
CA TYR A 290 14.26 26.90 13.58
C TYR A 290 14.34 27.25 15.08
N GLY A 291 14.91 28.41 15.41
CA GLY A 291 15.18 28.85 16.77
C GLY A 291 16.33 28.10 17.43
N SER A 292 16.25 27.91 18.75
CA SER A 292 17.27 27.20 19.53
C SER A 292 17.15 25.67 19.47
N GLY A 293 16.04 25.13 18.96
CA GLY A 293 15.75 23.69 18.97
C GLY A 293 15.25 23.15 20.33
N SER A 294 15.10 24.02 21.34
CA SER A 294 14.61 23.68 22.68
C SER A 294 13.10 23.47 22.76
N GLN A 295 12.35 23.89 21.74
CA GLN A 295 10.92 23.65 21.65
C GLN A 295 10.62 22.16 21.61
N THR A 296 9.60 21.73 22.35
CA THR A 296 9.21 20.33 22.45
C THR A 296 8.09 19.99 21.48
N ARG A 297 8.13 18.76 20.97
CA ARG A 297 7.05 18.17 20.19
C ARG A 297 6.84 16.73 20.63
N ALA A 298 5.59 16.32 20.67
CA ALA A 298 5.21 14.95 20.97
C ALA A 298 4.79 14.27 19.65
N PHE A 299 5.46 13.16 19.31
CA PHE A 299 5.24 12.45 18.05
C PHE A 299 4.74 11.04 18.29
N GLN A 300 3.68 10.70 17.58
CA GLN A 300 3.05 9.39 17.59
C GLN A 300 3.43 8.59 16.34
N TYR A 301 3.72 7.30 16.50
CA TYR A 301 3.92 6.44 15.34
C TYR A 301 2.58 5.98 14.75
N VAL A 302 2.50 5.88 13.42
CA VAL A 302 1.24 5.65 12.69
C VAL A 302 0.50 4.37 13.09
N SER A 303 1.22 3.29 13.41
CA SER A 303 0.55 2.04 13.83
C SER A 303 -0.18 2.20 15.16
N ASP A 304 0.37 3.01 16.08
CA ASP A 304 -0.27 3.26 17.37
C ASP A 304 -1.54 4.10 17.19
N LEU A 305 -1.50 5.08 16.27
CA LEU A 305 -2.69 5.84 15.88
C LEU A 305 -3.77 4.92 15.28
N VAL A 306 -3.40 4.05 14.33
CA VAL A 306 -4.33 3.12 13.69
C VAL A 306 -4.99 2.20 14.71
N ASN A 307 -4.24 1.69 15.69
CA ASN A 307 -4.81 0.91 16.80
C ASN A 307 -5.78 1.74 17.65
N GLY A 308 -5.46 3.01 17.93
CA GLY A 308 -6.34 3.91 18.68
C GLY A 308 -7.64 4.24 17.95
N LEU A 309 -7.57 4.44 16.62
CA LEU A 309 -8.76 4.68 15.78
C LEU A 309 -9.70 3.48 15.78
N VAL A 310 -9.16 2.26 15.62
CA VAL A 310 -9.95 1.03 15.63
C VAL A 310 -10.55 0.76 17.01
N ALA A 311 -9.80 1.02 18.08
CA ALA A 311 -10.31 0.90 19.45
C ALA A 311 -11.44 1.90 19.71
N LEU A 312 -11.28 3.17 19.32
CA LEU A 312 -12.30 4.20 19.49
C LEU A 312 -13.57 3.89 18.69
N MET A 313 -13.44 3.47 17.42
CA MET A 313 -14.57 3.10 16.56
C MET A 313 -15.45 2.03 17.21
N ASN A 314 -14.82 0.99 17.77
CA ASN A 314 -15.51 -0.15 18.33
C ASN A 314 -15.92 0.04 19.81
N SER A 315 -15.57 1.17 20.42
CA SER A 315 -15.99 1.53 21.78
C SER A 315 -17.39 2.13 21.84
N ASN A 316 -17.90 2.34 23.05
CA ASN A 316 -19.14 3.09 23.32
C ASN A 316 -18.89 4.58 23.64
N VAL A 317 -17.67 5.09 23.44
CA VAL A 317 -17.30 6.48 23.77
C VAL A 317 -17.59 7.41 22.60
N SER A 318 -18.62 8.26 22.70
CA SER A 318 -18.98 9.22 21.64
C SER A 318 -18.34 10.61 21.79
N SER A 319 -18.02 11.03 23.02
CA SER A 319 -17.28 12.28 23.28
C SER A 319 -15.86 12.26 22.69
N PRO A 320 -15.21 13.40 22.42
CA PRO A 320 -13.89 13.41 21.78
C PRO A 320 -12.85 12.68 22.61
N VAL A 321 -11.88 12.03 21.95
CA VAL A 321 -10.75 11.36 22.59
C VAL A 321 -9.45 11.78 21.91
N ASN A 322 -8.47 12.21 22.70
CA ASN A 322 -7.12 12.51 22.24
C ASN A 322 -6.39 11.20 21.89
N LEU A 323 -5.87 11.13 20.66
CA LEU A 323 -4.96 10.07 20.23
C LEU A 323 -3.61 10.71 19.90
N GLY A 324 -2.61 10.41 20.72
CA GLY A 324 -1.28 11.01 20.66
C GLY A 324 -0.29 10.26 21.53
N ASN A 325 0.99 10.61 21.39
CA ASN A 325 2.02 10.21 22.35
C ASN A 325 2.31 11.38 23.29
N PRO A 326 2.21 11.22 24.63
CA PRO A 326 2.53 12.28 25.59
C PRO A 326 4.03 12.47 25.80
N GLU A 327 4.87 11.58 25.26
CA GLU A 327 6.33 11.71 25.32
C GLU A 327 6.80 12.88 24.44
N GLU A 328 7.37 13.89 25.09
CA GLU A 328 7.93 15.06 24.45
C GLU A 328 9.42 14.87 24.24
N HIS A 329 9.90 15.23 23.05
CA HIS A 329 11.33 15.46 22.85
C HIS A 329 11.55 16.83 22.24
N THR A 330 12.73 17.38 22.46
CA THR A 330 13.15 18.63 21.84
C THR A 330 13.39 18.43 20.33
N ILE A 331 13.21 19.48 19.55
CA ILE A 331 13.52 19.43 18.11
C ILE A 331 14.99 19.10 17.87
N LEU A 332 15.89 19.58 18.73
CA LEU A 332 17.31 19.27 18.66
C LEU A 332 17.60 17.78 18.90
N GLU A 333 16.99 17.16 19.93
CA GLU A 333 17.11 15.72 20.17
C GLU A 333 16.61 14.92 18.97
N PHE A 334 15.49 15.34 18.36
CA PHE A 334 14.98 14.71 17.14
C PHE A 334 15.94 14.81 15.95
N ALA A 335 16.54 15.99 15.72
CA ALA A 335 17.51 16.19 14.65
C ALA A 335 18.74 15.29 14.83
N GLN A 336 19.27 15.23 16.06
CA GLN A 336 20.40 14.35 16.41
C GLN A 336 20.05 12.87 16.23
N LEU A 337 18.87 12.46 16.68
CA LEU A 337 18.40 11.08 16.55
C LEU A 337 18.26 10.67 15.09
N ILE A 338 17.65 11.50 14.24
CA ILE A 338 17.47 11.22 12.82
C ILE A 338 18.83 11.15 12.12
N LYS A 339 19.73 12.11 12.39
CA LYS A 339 21.10 12.10 11.87
C LYS A 339 21.82 10.78 12.18
N ASN A 340 21.74 10.32 13.43
CA ASN A 340 22.36 9.07 13.88
C ASN A 340 21.72 7.84 13.24
N LEU A 341 20.38 7.81 13.10
CA LEU A 341 19.66 6.67 12.53
C LEU A 341 19.88 6.52 11.01
N VAL A 342 19.98 7.64 10.29
CA VAL A 342 20.31 7.63 8.85
C VAL A 342 21.79 7.34 8.64
N GLY A 343 22.64 7.62 9.63
CA GLY A 343 24.10 7.53 9.49
C GLY A 343 24.65 8.65 8.61
N SER A 344 24.00 9.82 8.62
CA SER A 344 24.36 10.95 7.77
C SER A 344 25.42 11.85 8.41
N GLY A 345 26.32 12.39 7.58
CA GLY A 345 27.28 13.42 7.95
C GLY A 345 26.68 14.83 8.04
N SER A 346 25.40 15.02 7.68
CA SER A 346 24.74 16.33 7.63
C SER A 346 24.94 17.16 8.88
N GLU A 347 25.31 18.43 8.72
CA GLU A 347 25.39 19.40 9.81
C GLU A 347 24.00 19.80 10.30
N ILE A 348 23.88 20.23 11.56
CA ILE A 348 22.65 20.81 12.10
C ILE A 348 22.82 22.34 12.06
N GLN A 349 21.95 23.03 11.34
CA GLN A 349 21.95 24.48 11.17
C GLN A 349 20.77 25.11 11.89
N PHE A 350 21.00 26.28 12.49
CA PHE A 350 19.98 27.03 13.21
C PHE A 350 19.51 28.23 12.37
N LEU A 351 18.21 28.34 12.16
CA LEU A 351 17.55 29.42 11.42
C LEU A 351 16.65 30.25 12.36
N SER A 352 16.19 31.42 11.91
CA SER A 352 15.25 32.26 12.67
C SER A 352 13.93 31.54 12.94
N GLU A 353 13.27 31.84 14.06
CA GLU A 353 12.01 31.20 14.46
C GLU A 353 10.89 31.36 13.41
N ALA A 354 10.06 30.32 13.27
CA ALA A 354 8.89 30.37 12.40
C ALA A 354 7.76 31.16 13.09
N GLN A 355 7.16 32.09 12.35
CA GLN A 355 6.03 32.90 12.83
C GLN A 355 4.81 32.00 13.15
N ASP A 356 4.18 32.22 14.32
CA ASP A 356 2.98 31.52 14.81
C ASP A 356 3.08 29.98 14.87
N ASP A 357 4.28 29.43 15.07
CA ASP A 357 4.43 28.00 15.38
C ASP A 357 4.14 27.76 16.88
N PRO A 358 3.15 26.93 17.25
CA PRO A 358 2.77 26.72 18.65
C PRO A 358 3.98 26.30 19.50
N GLN A 359 4.24 26.97 20.61
CA GLN A 359 5.47 26.72 21.37
C GLN A 359 5.45 25.36 22.08
N LYS A 360 4.28 24.90 22.56
CA LYS A 360 4.14 23.65 23.31
C LYS A 360 2.83 22.95 22.98
N ARG A 361 2.90 21.64 22.71
CA ARG A 361 1.72 20.80 22.48
C ARG A 361 1.97 19.40 23.02
N LYS A 362 1.14 18.98 23.97
CA LYS A 362 1.23 17.70 24.67
C LYS A 362 -0.17 17.14 24.92
N PRO A 363 -0.49 15.95 24.37
CA PRO A 363 -1.79 15.33 24.60
C PRO A 363 -1.91 14.82 26.05
N ASP A 364 -3.01 15.13 26.74
CA ASP A 364 -3.45 14.25 27.84
C ASP A 364 -4.24 13.09 27.23
N ILE A 365 -3.74 11.86 27.42
CA ILE A 365 -4.34 10.62 26.90
C ILE A 365 -4.98 9.74 27.99
N LYS A 366 -5.16 10.25 29.22
CA LYS A 366 -5.77 9.47 30.32
C LYS A 366 -7.14 8.91 29.95
N LYS A 367 -7.94 9.68 29.20
CA LYS A 367 -9.25 9.25 28.72
C LYS A 367 -9.16 8.04 27.78
N ALA A 368 -8.21 8.06 26.85
CA ALA A 368 -7.97 6.94 25.94
C ALA A 368 -7.51 5.69 26.70
N LYS A 369 -6.61 5.85 27.68
CA LYS A 369 -6.17 4.75 28.55
C LYS A 369 -7.32 4.13 29.33
N LEU A 370 -8.11 4.95 30.02
CA LEU A 370 -9.19 4.48 30.89
C LEU A 370 -10.35 3.87 30.11
N MET A 371 -10.76 4.49 29.01
CA MET A 371 -11.99 4.13 28.31
C MET A 371 -11.78 3.14 27.16
N LEU A 372 -10.57 3.10 26.58
CA LEU A 372 -10.25 2.23 25.43
C LEU A 372 -9.21 1.16 25.76
N GLY A 373 -8.55 1.23 26.93
CA GLY A 373 -7.37 0.40 27.20
C GLY A 373 -6.23 0.65 26.22
N TRP A 374 -6.18 1.85 25.61
CA TRP A 374 -5.22 2.19 24.58
C TRP A 374 -4.13 3.13 25.10
N GLU A 375 -2.89 2.82 24.78
CA GLU A 375 -1.75 3.72 24.90
C GLU A 375 -0.74 3.44 23.78
N PRO A 376 0.06 4.45 23.37
CA PRO A 376 1.17 4.22 22.45
C PRO A 376 2.19 3.27 23.08
N VAL A 377 2.62 2.27 22.34
CA VAL A 377 3.62 1.31 22.82
C VAL A 377 5.01 1.92 22.64
N PRO A 378 5.87 1.96 23.67
CA PRO A 378 7.22 2.48 23.54
C PRO A 378 7.97 1.71 22.44
N ARG A 379 8.33 2.40 21.34
CA ARG A 379 9.24 1.87 20.33
C ARG A 379 10.48 2.75 20.33
N LEU A 380 11.65 2.11 20.40
CA LEU A 380 12.88 2.78 19.98
C LEU A 380 12.70 3.22 18.52
N LEU A 381 12.87 4.51 18.23
CA LEU A 381 12.80 5.07 16.87
C LEU A 381 13.67 4.29 15.85
N ARG A 382 14.72 3.60 16.35
CA ARG A 382 15.58 2.68 15.60
C ARG A 382 14.85 1.50 14.94
N ALA A 383 13.73 1.05 15.48
CA ALA A 383 12.93 -0.05 14.91
C ALA A 383 11.90 0.43 13.87
N THR A 384 11.63 1.74 13.79
CA THR A 384 10.50 2.30 13.02
C THR A 384 10.87 2.97 11.70
N LEU A 385 12.14 3.35 11.52
CA LEU A 385 12.65 3.79 10.21
C LEU A 385 13.14 2.54 9.47
N PRO A 386 12.63 2.24 8.25
CA PRO A 386 13.20 1.17 7.46
C PRO A 386 14.68 1.49 7.24
N CYS A 387 15.55 0.64 7.79
CA CYS A 387 16.99 0.67 7.51
C CYS A 387 17.17 0.75 5.99
N GLY A 388 18.00 1.68 5.50
CA GLY A 388 18.01 2.23 4.13
C GLY A 388 18.23 1.28 2.94
N SER A 389 18.02 -0.03 3.07
CA SER A 389 18.18 -1.02 2.01
C SER A 389 17.09 -0.98 0.94
N GLN A 390 15.85 -0.58 1.27
CA GLN A 390 14.77 -0.52 0.26
C GLN A 390 14.78 0.74 -0.60
N ALA A 391 15.35 1.86 -0.13
CA ALA A 391 15.44 3.09 -0.93
C ALA A 391 16.69 3.15 -1.84
N CYS A 392 17.77 2.44 -1.47
CA CYS A 392 19.02 2.45 -2.23
C CYS A 392 19.02 1.51 -3.45
N SER A 393 18.14 0.52 -3.55
CA SER A 393 18.16 -0.45 -4.67
C SER A 393 17.58 0.09 -5.98
N GLN A 394 16.93 1.26 -5.99
CA GLN A 394 16.30 1.84 -7.19
C GLN A 394 17.09 2.97 -7.86
N ARG A 395 18.35 3.23 -7.48
CA ARG A 395 19.20 4.23 -8.14
C ARG A 395 20.55 3.66 -8.57
N GLN A 396 20.54 2.81 -9.59
CA GLN A 396 21.72 2.60 -10.43
C GLN A 396 21.30 2.61 -11.90
N HIS A 397 21.11 3.81 -12.45
CA HIS A 397 21.33 4.05 -13.87
C HIS A 397 22.50 5.06 -13.98
N PRO A 398 23.60 4.72 -14.69
CA PRO A 398 24.70 5.64 -14.88
C PRO A 398 24.27 6.81 -15.79
N PRO A 399 24.84 8.03 -15.60
CA PRO A 399 24.49 9.18 -16.42
C PRO A 399 24.96 8.97 -17.87
N LEU A 400 24.02 9.09 -18.81
CA LEU A 400 24.32 9.12 -20.24
C LEU A 400 25.20 10.35 -20.54
N ARG A 401 26.41 10.09 -21.00
CA ARG A 401 27.32 11.11 -21.57
C ARG A 401 26.64 11.79 -22.76
N GLN A 402 26.42 13.09 -22.66
CA GLN A 402 26.11 13.91 -23.83
C GLN A 402 27.39 14.13 -24.64
N SER A 403 27.43 13.58 -25.85
CA SER A 403 28.43 13.90 -26.88
C SER A 403 28.03 15.19 -27.61
N PRO A 404 28.97 16.12 -27.90
CA PRO A 404 28.64 17.36 -28.60
C PRO A 404 28.46 17.12 -30.10
N CYS A 405 27.30 17.53 -30.64
CA CYS A 405 27.09 17.59 -32.09
C CYS A 405 27.97 18.70 -32.69
N ARG A 406 28.80 18.31 -33.67
CA ARG A 406 29.57 19.21 -34.53
C ARG A 406 28.64 19.93 -35.49
N GLU A 407 28.67 21.26 -35.50
CA GLU A 407 28.16 22.08 -36.58
C GLU A 407 29.10 21.99 -37.79
N THR A 408 28.59 21.51 -38.91
CA THR A 408 29.26 21.60 -40.22
C THR A 408 28.75 22.83 -40.96
N ALA A 409 29.69 23.73 -41.29
CA ALA A 409 29.50 24.90 -42.12
C ALA A 409 29.04 24.55 -43.55
N GLY A 410 28.10 25.34 -44.07
CA GLY A 410 27.66 25.31 -45.46
C GLY A 410 27.41 26.74 -45.94
N THR A 411 28.42 27.31 -46.58
CA THR A 411 28.46 28.59 -47.30
C THR A 411 27.54 28.62 -48.53
N THR A 412 26.86 29.75 -48.80
CA THR A 412 26.75 30.37 -50.14
C THR A 412 26.13 31.76 -50.04
N ALA A 413 26.51 32.64 -50.96
CA ALA A 413 26.55 34.10 -50.79
C ALA A 413 25.54 34.89 -51.68
N ALA A 414 25.10 36.05 -51.16
CA ALA A 414 24.95 37.39 -51.79
C ALA A 414 23.93 37.62 -52.95
N PRO A 415 23.62 38.89 -53.38
CA PRO A 415 23.75 40.21 -52.74
C PRO A 415 22.55 41.21 -52.90
N ARG A 416 22.64 42.33 -52.14
CA ARG A 416 22.25 43.76 -52.41
C ARG A 416 20.78 44.15 -52.72
N ALA A 417 20.23 45.10 -51.93
CA ALA A 417 20.15 46.56 -52.20
C ALA A 417 19.06 47.28 -51.35
N GLY A 418 19.32 48.54 -50.96
CA GLY A 418 18.25 49.56 -50.83
C GLY A 418 17.92 50.15 -49.44
N SER A 419 18.69 51.16 -49.03
CA SER A 419 18.28 52.46 -48.46
C SER A 419 17.08 52.64 -47.49
N GLY A 420 17.34 53.28 -46.35
CA GLY A 420 16.54 54.43 -45.85
C GLY A 420 15.54 54.17 -44.70
N PRO A 421 15.20 55.20 -43.89
CA PRO A 421 15.41 55.11 -42.44
C PRO A 421 14.14 55.14 -41.56
N THR A 422 14.33 54.69 -40.31
CA THR A 422 13.71 55.09 -39.02
C THR A 422 12.32 55.73 -39.00
N ALA A 423 11.35 55.07 -38.33
CA ALA A 423 10.44 55.68 -37.35
C ALA A 423 9.62 54.60 -36.60
N ALA A 424 9.10 55.01 -35.44
CA ALA A 424 8.67 54.22 -34.30
C ALA A 424 7.29 53.52 -34.38
N ALA A 425 7.09 52.65 -33.37
CA ALA A 425 5.85 52.43 -32.60
C ALA A 425 4.88 51.28 -32.97
N SER A 426 4.50 50.59 -31.88
CA SER A 426 3.20 49.98 -31.58
C SER A 426 2.85 48.63 -32.21
N GLY A 427 2.12 47.82 -31.45
CA GLY A 427 1.18 46.86 -32.05
C GLY A 427 1.08 45.52 -31.33
N ALA A 428 0.09 45.42 -30.45
CA ALA A 428 -0.45 44.17 -29.93
C ALA A 428 -1.19 43.36 -31.01
N SER A 429 -1.75 42.21 -30.58
CA SER A 429 -2.63 41.25 -31.29
C SER A 429 -1.89 40.10 -31.98
N GLY A 430 -2.39 38.87 -31.98
CA GLY A 430 -3.68 38.35 -31.53
C GLY A 430 -3.70 36.83 -31.67
N CYS A 431 -4.63 36.22 -30.93
CA CYS A 431 -4.93 34.80 -30.91
C CYS A 431 -5.17 34.19 -32.30
N ARG A 432 -4.80 32.92 -32.46
CA ARG A 432 -5.57 31.89 -33.18
C ARG A 432 -5.07 30.51 -32.76
N GLY A 433 -5.95 29.72 -32.14
CA GLY A 433 -5.76 28.27 -31.98
C GLY A 433 -6.16 27.51 -33.24
N ILE A 434 -5.86 26.21 -33.28
CA ILE A 434 -6.76 25.10 -33.67
C ILE A 434 -5.99 23.75 -33.68
N LEU A 435 -6.57 22.81 -32.92
CA LEU A 435 -6.71 21.35 -33.05
C LEU A 435 -5.55 20.40 -33.42
N TRP A 436 -5.29 19.51 -32.45
CA TRP A 436 -5.46 18.03 -32.47
C TRP A 436 -5.12 17.22 -33.74
N LEU A 437 -4.20 16.27 -33.56
CA LEU A 437 -4.25 14.94 -34.18
C LEU A 437 -3.62 13.89 -33.27
N CYS A 438 -4.46 12.93 -32.86
CA CYS A 438 -4.10 11.67 -32.21
C CYS A 438 -3.36 10.77 -33.20
N SER A 439 -2.27 10.13 -32.78
CA SER A 439 -1.79 8.90 -33.41
C SER A 439 -1.33 7.89 -32.36
N HIS A 440 -2.00 6.74 -32.39
CA HIS A 440 -1.65 5.50 -31.72
C HIS A 440 -0.18 5.10 -31.91
N GLN A 441 0.46 4.60 -30.86
CA GLN A 441 1.42 3.49 -30.97
C GLN A 441 1.58 2.77 -29.62
N ARG A 442 1.27 1.46 -29.61
CA ARG A 442 1.57 0.51 -28.54
C ARG A 442 3.06 0.14 -28.58
N PRO A 443 3.73 -0.15 -27.45
CA PRO A 443 4.95 -0.93 -27.46
C PRO A 443 4.70 -2.38 -27.03
N LEU A 444 5.08 -3.30 -27.92
CA LEU A 444 5.38 -4.70 -27.64
C LEU A 444 6.67 -4.75 -26.81
N TRP A 445 6.69 -5.56 -25.74
CA TRP A 445 7.91 -5.95 -25.04
C TRP A 445 8.12 -7.45 -25.26
N SER A 446 9.25 -7.76 -25.89
CA SER A 446 9.91 -9.06 -25.96
C SER A 446 10.78 -9.29 -24.73
#